data_AF-A0A660Q5P7-F1
#
_entry.id   AF-A0A660Q5P7-F1
#
_cell.length_a   1.000
_cell.length_b   1.000
_cell.length_c   1.000
_cell.angle_alpha   90.00
_cell.angle_beta   90.00
_cell.angle_gamma   90.00
#
_symmetry.space_group_name_H-M   'P 1'
#
loop_
_entity.id
_entity.type
_entity.pdbx_description
1 polymer ?
#
loop_
_entity_poly.entity_id
_entity_poly.type
_entity_poly.pdbx_seq_one_letter_code
_entity_poly.pdbx_strand_id
1 'polypeptide(L)'
;MKPNLRIVKLADIVPLMEYESAKVDYLISSFEQTGTIRNPFALASVSKSRYLMLENSSPLEAARRIKIEHIPAQVIPFKKALKFTADLAASDVLLADLKRFSDMFPRSFYAAEKTCEDKNDRRWTVVRISKKNVTELDICFPRNSSGRISPELFTFLRFLGKRWSYSGAVQPARIKAVNVKAQTDRWLMRVINLEADDLLYAADRGFLFPRGLLKFNYGHRLIGIDYPIDILKEPVPLNHKEQFLHDLVNMRLNSGFYDYIKSGVYLLNY
;
A
#
# COMPACT_ATOMS: atom_id res chain seq x y z
N MET A 1 12.76 16.86 -11.10
CA MET A 1 12.44 17.20 -9.69
C MET A 1 13.32 16.34 -8.81
N LYS A 2 14.14 16.93 -7.92
CA LYS A 2 14.97 16.13 -7.00
C LYS A 2 14.06 15.41 -6.00
N PRO A 3 14.30 14.12 -5.68
CA PRO A 3 13.54 13.42 -4.64
C PRO A 3 13.75 14.12 -3.29
N ASN A 4 12.66 14.37 -2.57
CA ASN A 4 12.72 14.94 -1.22
C ASN A 4 12.95 13.80 -0.22
N LEU A 5 14.20 13.66 0.21
CA LEU A 5 14.63 12.64 1.17
C LEU A 5 14.71 13.24 2.56
N ARG A 6 14.30 12.47 3.57
CA ARG A 6 14.30 12.88 4.99
C ARG A 6 14.57 11.69 5.89
N ILE A 7 14.97 11.99 7.13
CA ILE A 7 14.96 11.01 8.21
C ILE A 7 13.69 11.25 9.02
N VAL A 8 12.83 10.23 9.13
CA VAL A 8 11.50 10.35 9.74
C VAL A 8 11.40 9.43 10.96
N LYS A 9 10.81 9.94 12.05
CA LYS A 9 10.51 9.14 13.24
C LYS A 9 9.45 8.11 12.94
N LEU A 10 9.65 6.86 13.36
CA LEU A 10 8.68 5.78 13.15
C LEU A 10 7.31 6.06 13.79
N ALA A 11 7.30 6.78 14.92
CA ALA A 11 6.08 7.16 15.62
C ALA A 11 5.19 8.12 14.81
N ASP A 12 5.77 8.87 13.88
CA ASP A 12 5.06 9.86 13.05
C ASP A 12 4.46 9.21 11.78
N ILE A 13 4.73 7.92 11.55
CA ILE A 13 4.30 7.18 10.35
C ILE A 13 3.03 6.40 10.64
N VAL A 14 1.98 6.71 9.90
CA VAL A 14 0.69 6.03 9.96
C VAL A 14 0.59 5.03 8.80
N PRO A 15 0.43 3.73 9.10
CA PRO A 15 0.23 2.71 8.08
C PRO A 15 -1.14 2.83 7.41
N LEU A 16 -1.21 2.56 6.10
CA LEU A 16 -2.48 2.46 5.35
C LEU A 16 -2.85 1.02 5.01
N MET A 17 -1.89 0.12 4.97
CA MET A 17 -2.10 -1.28 4.57
C MET A 17 -1.58 -2.23 5.64
N GLU A 18 -2.11 -3.45 5.67
CA GLU A 18 -1.58 -4.53 6.50
C GLU A 18 -0.12 -4.88 6.12
N TYR A 19 0.61 -5.45 7.08
CA TYR A 19 1.92 -6.05 6.82
C TYR A 19 1.78 -7.52 6.43
N GLU A 20 2.88 -8.11 5.96
CA GLU A 20 3.00 -9.54 5.69
C GLU A 20 4.07 -10.16 6.57
N SER A 21 3.71 -11.10 7.45
CA SER A 21 4.65 -11.67 8.43
C SER A 21 5.92 -12.23 7.78
N ALA A 22 5.78 -13.03 6.73
CA ALA A 22 6.93 -13.59 6.02
C ALA A 22 7.85 -12.50 5.43
N LYS A 23 7.27 -11.38 4.96
CA LYS A 23 8.06 -10.24 4.47
C LYS A 23 8.75 -9.49 5.62
N VAL A 24 8.09 -9.37 6.77
CA VAL A 24 8.70 -8.79 7.97
C VAL A 24 9.93 -9.61 8.38
N ASP A 25 9.78 -10.93 8.47
CA ASP A 25 10.87 -11.83 8.89
C ASP A 25 12.04 -11.81 7.89
N TYR A 26 11.73 -11.76 6.59
CA TYR A 26 12.73 -11.54 5.54
C TYR A 26 13.46 -10.20 5.69
N LEU A 27 12.73 -9.10 5.92
CA LEU A 27 13.32 -7.77 6.07
C LEU A 27 14.20 -7.68 7.31
N ILE A 28 13.80 -8.30 8.43
CA ILE A 28 14.63 -8.37 9.64
C ILE A 28 15.93 -9.12 9.34
N SER A 29 15.83 -10.32 8.75
CA SER A 29 17.01 -11.10 8.34
C SER A 29 17.92 -10.30 7.41
N SER A 30 17.34 -9.59 6.44
CA SER A 30 18.09 -8.74 5.51
C SER A 30 18.78 -7.58 6.25
N PHE A 31 18.10 -6.90 7.17
CA PHE A 31 18.66 -5.79 7.95
C PHE A 31 19.83 -6.24 8.82
N GLU A 32 19.72 -7.42 9.44
CA GLU A 32 20.78 -8.00 10.26
C GLU A 32 21.98 -8.45 9.42
N GLN A 33 21.74 -9.01 8.23
CA GLN A 33 22.81 -9.47 7.34
C GLN A 33 23.55 -8.32 6.65
N THR A 34 22.83 -7.30 6.17
CA THR A 34 23.44 -6.22 5.38
C THR A 34 23.81 -4.99 6.21
N GLY A 35 23.30 -4.89 7.44
CA GLY A 35 23.46 -3.70 8.29
C GLY A 35 22.84 -2.43 7.69
N THR A 36 21.97 -2.54 6.68
CA THR A 36 21.50 -1.41 5.87
C THR A 36 20.02 -1.48 5.55
N ILE A 37 19.38 -0.31 5.45
CA ILE A 37 18.07 -0.14 4.83
C ILE A 37 18.30 0.19 3.35
N ARG A 38 18.12 -0.82 2.49
CA ARG A 38 18.35 -0.72 1.05
C ARG A 38 17.57 0.41 0.39
N ASN A 39 16.29 0.58 0.74
CA ASN A 39 15.39 1.51 0.06
C ASN A 39 14.80 2.51 1.04
N PRO A 40 14.74 3.81 0.67
CA PRO A 40 13.98 4.76 1.47
C PRO A 40 12.50 4.37 1.44
N PHE A 41 11.83 4.57 2.58
CA PHE A 41 10.40 4.33 2.70
C PHE A 41 9.64 5.34 1.86
N ALA A 42 8.57 4.91 1.19
CA ALA A 42 7.71 5.82 0.44
C ALA A 42 6.64 6.43 1.35
N LEU A 43 6.72 7.73 1.62
CA LEU A 43 5.82 8.43 2.53
C LEU A 43 5.12 9.62 1.86
N ALA A 44 3.89 9.91 2.28
CA ALA A 44 3.22 11.18 2.00
C ALA A 44 3.11 12.03 3.27
N SER A 45 3.59 13.27 3.25
CA SER A 45 3.45 14.21 4.37
C SER A 45 2.05 14.80 4.42
N VAL A 46 1.36 14.56 5.54
CA VAL A 46 0.02 15.10 5.86
C VAL A 46 0.16 16.41 6.64
N SER A 47 1.13 16.46 7.55
CA SER A 47 1.51 17.65 8.32
C SER A 47 3.03 17.62 8.61
N LYS A 48 3.53 18.57 9.42
CA LYS A 48 4.95 18.66 9.78
C LYS A 48 5.50 17.36 10.44
N SER A 49 4.68 16.67 11.21
CA SER A 49 5.06 15.49 12.01
C SER A 49 4.08 14.33 11.83
N ARG A 50 3.46 14.23 10.65
CA ARG A 50 2.55 13.13 10.34
C ARG A 50 2.68 12.70 8.89
N TYR A 51 2.93 11.42 8.68
CA TYR A 51 3.20 10.83 7.38
C TYR A 51 2.31 9.60 7.15
N LEU A 52 1.78 9.44 5.94
CA LEU A 52 1.14 8.19 5.51
C LEU A 52 2.16 7.31 4.80
N MET A 53 2.18 6.03 5.15
CA MET A 53 2.97 5.04 4.43
C MET A 53 2.28 4.68 3.10
N LEU A 54 3.00 4.84 1.99
CA LEU A 54 2.51 4.60 0.62
C LEU A 54 2.84 3.20 0.09
N GLU A 55 3.24 2.31 0.98
CA GLU A 55 3.51 0.91 0.68
C GLU A 55 2.99 0.03 1.82
N ASN A 56 3.06 -1.29 1.67
CA ASN A 56 2.59 -2.19 2.74
C ASN A 56 3.40 -1.99 4.03
N SER A 57 2.81 -2.27 5.18
CA SER A 57 3.43 -1.90 6.47
C SER A 57 4.57 -2.82 6.92
N SER A 58 5.01 -3.76 6.09
CA SER A 58 6.05 -4.73 6.47
C SER A 58 7.39 -4.08 6.80
N PRO A 59 7.91 -3.09 6.04
CA PRO A 59 9.13 -2.37 6.41
C PRO A 59 9.01 -1.62 7.74
N LEU A 60 7.84 -1.01 8.00
CA LEU A 60 7.58 -0.30 9.24
C LEU A 60 7.56 -1.24 10.44
N GLU A 61 6.89 -2.38 10.30
CA GLU A 61 6.84 -3.42 11.33
C GLU A 61 8.22 -4.05 11.58
N ALA A 62 8.98 -4.35 10.53
CA ALA A 62 10.34 -4.86 10.65
C ALA A 62 11.24 -3.87 11.41
N ALA A 63 11.23 -2.59 11.03
CA ALA A 63 12.01 -1.55 11.70
C ALA A 63 11.65 -1.40 13.18
N ARG A 64 10.36 -1.50 13.54
CA ARG A 64 9.91 -1.51 14.95
C ARG A 64 10.48 -2.69 15.73
N ARG A 65 10.45 -3.90 15.17
CA ARG A 65 10.93 -5.12 15.84
C ARG A 65 12.44 -5.09 16.12
N ILE A 66 13.23 -4.49 15.24
CA ILE A 66 14.67 -4.28 15.45
C ILE A 66 15.03 -2.97 16.16
N LYS A 67 14.02 -2.31 16.76
CA LYS A 67 14.14 -1.11 17.61
C LYS A 67 14.81 0.08 16.91
N ILE A 68 14.51 0.28 15.62
CA ILE A 68 14.89 1.49 14.91
C ILE A 68 13.84 2.57 15.20
N GLU A 69 14.28 3.76 15.62
CA GLU A 69 13.38 4.89 15.91
C GLU A 69 13.19 5.84 14.72
N HIS A 70 14.15 5.86 13.80
CA HIS A 70 14.21 6.77 12.66
C HIS A 70 14.50 6.00 11.37
N ILE A 71 13.86 6.34 10.25
CA ILE A 71 14.09 5.70 8.95
C ILE A 71 14.39 6.72 7.85
N PRO A 72 15.18 6.35 6.84
CA PRO A 72 15.27 7.11 5.61
C PRO A 72 13.97 6.98 4.83
N ALA A 73 13.42 8.10 4.40
CA ALA A 73 12.18 8.17 3.64
C ALA A 73 12.31 9.10 2.44
N GLN A 74 11.63 8.73 1.36
CA GLN A 74 11.28 9.63 0.28
C GLN A 74 9.87 10.17 0.55
N VAL A 75 9.79 11.47 0.78
CA VAL A 75 8.57 12.15 1.21
C VAL A 75 7.99 12.97 0.06
N ILE A 76 6.78 12.63 -0.35
CA ILE A 76 5.97 13.46 -1.26
C ILE A 76 4.91 14.24 -0.48
N PRO A 77 4.45 15.40 -0.95
CA PRO A 77 3.33 16.09 -0.30
C PRO A 77 2.03 15.30 -0.49
N PHE A 78 1.26 15.12 0.59
CA PHE A 78 -0.10 14.62 0.47
C PHE A 78 -0.98 15.68 -0.18
N LYS A 79 -1.68 15.32 -1.25
CA LYS A 79 -2.58 16.22 -2.00
C LYS A 79 -3.83 15.45 -2.40
N LYS A 80 -4.94 16.16 -2.61
CA LYS A 80 -6.17 15.55 -3.16
C LYS A 80 -5.94 14.84 -4.50
N ALA A 81 -4.98 15.31 -5.29
CA ALA A 81 -4.58 14.72 -6.56
C ALA A 81 -3.55 13.57 -6.43
N LEU A 82 -3.32 13.02 -5.23
CA LEU A 82 -2.45 11.86 -5.04
C LEU A 82 -2.99 10.70 -5.88
N LYS A 83 -2.22 10.27 -6.88
CA LYS A 83 -2.63 9.23 -7.81
C LYS A 83 -2.34 7.86 -7.22
N PHE A 84 -3.38 7.04 -7.10
CA PHE A 84 -3.26 5.64 -6.71
C PHE A 84 -4.31 4.79 -7.40
N THR A 85 -4.11 3.48 -7.38
CA THR A 85 -5.16 2.49 -7.70
C THR A 85 -5.41 1.60 -6.49
N ALA A 86 -6.61 1.04 -6.41
CA ALA A 86 -7.02 0.13 -5.34
C ALA A 86 -7.47 -1.20 -5.96
N ASP A 87 -6.51 -2.07 -6.27
CA ASP A 87 -6.75 -3.34 -6.93
C ASP A 87 -5.80 -4.46 -6.47
N LEU A 88 -6.37 -5.64 -6.23
CA LEU A 88 -5.65 -6.83 -5.84
C LEU A 88 -6.15 -8.07 -6.57
N ALA A 89 -5.27 -9.05 -6.72
CA ALA A 89 -5.63 -10.36 -7.23
C ALA A 89 -5.98 -11.26 -6.04
N ALA A 90 -7.08 -12.00 -6.16
CA ALA A 90 -7.53 -12.95 -5.16
C ALA A 90 -7.55 -14.37 -5.75
N SER A 91 -7.14 -15.35 -4.96
CA SER A 91 -7.32 -16.79 -5.23
C SER A 91 -8.23 -17.39 -4.16
N ASP A 92 -8.64 -18.64 -4.35
CA ASP A 92 -9.50 -19.39 -3.41
C ASP A 92 -10.86 -18.70 -3.20
N VAL A 93 -11.34 -18.01 -4.24
CA VAL A 93 -12.57 -17.23 -4.20
C VAL A 93 -13.78 -18.16 -4.21
N LEU A 94 -14.55 -18.13 -3.13
CA LEU A 94 -15.84 -18.79 -3.01
C LEU A 94 -16.94 -17.74 -2.99
N LEU A 95 -17.80 -17.70 -4.02
CA LEU A 95 -18.91 -16.73 -4.08
C LEU A 95 -19.90 -16.88 -2.91
N ALA A 96 -19.99 -18.08 -2.32
CA ALA A 96 -20.77 -18.31 -1.10
C ALA A 96 -20.29 -17.45 0.09
N ASP A 97 -19.03 -17.02 0.12
CA ASP A 97 -18.54 -16.11 1.17
C ASP A 97 -19.16 -14.72 1.07
N LEU A 98 -19.49 -14.26 -0.14
CA LEU A 98 -20.21 -13.00 -0.35
C LEU A 98 -21.61 -13.08 0.25
N LYS A 99 -22.31 -14.20 0.00
CA LYS A 99 -23.62 -14.46 0.59
C LYS A 99 -23.53 -14.54 2.12
N ARG A 100 -22.56 -15.29 2.67
CA ARG A 100 -22.34 -15.38 4.11
C ARG A 100 -22.12 -14.01 4.74
N PHE A 101 -21.31 -13.16 4.12
CA PHE A 101 -21.12 -11.79 4.62
C PHE A 101 -22.43 -10.99 4.57
N SER A 102 -23.24 -11.16 3.52
CA SER A 102 -24.55 -10.51 3.38
C SER A 102 -25.52 -10.94 4.47
N ASP A 103 -25.56 -12.23 4.78
CA ASP A 103 -26.41 -12.79 5.82
C ASP A 103 -26.00 -12.28 7.22
N MET A 104 -24.69 -12.03 7.43
CA MET A 104 -24.18 -11.46 8.69
C MET A 104 -24.44 -9.95 8.84
N PHE A 105 -24.54 -9.21 7.73
CA PHE A 105 -24.66 -7.76 7.73
C PHE A 105 -25.76 -7.25 6.77
N PRO A 106 -27.03 -7.67 6.96
CA PRO A 106 -28.10 -7.46 5.98
C PRO A 106 -28.50 -5.99 5.75
N ARG A 107 -28.04 -5.07 6.61
CA ARG A 107 -28.29 -3.63 6.52
C ARG A 107 -27.07 -2.79 6.13
N SER A 108 -25.89 -3.41 6.08
CA SER A 108 -24.62 -2.68 5.95
C SER A 108 -24.16 -2.49 4.52
N PHE A 109 -24.72 -3.23 3.57
CA PHE A 109 -24.38 -3.08 2.16
C PHE A 109 -25.50 -3.61 1.28
N TYR A 110 -25.58 -3.08 0.07
CA TYR A 110 -26.44 -3.61 -0.97
C TYR A 110 -25.58 -4.50 -1.86
N ALA A 111 -25.61 -5.82 -1.61
CA ALA A 111 -25.18 -6.80 -2.61
C ALA A 111 -26.31 -6.90 -3.63
N ALA A 112 -26.28 -6.03 -4.61
CA ALA A 112 -27.32 -5.99 -5.61
C ALA A 112 -26.83 -6.75 -6.86
N GLU A 113 -27.56 -7.80 -7.24
CA GLU A 113 -27.61 -8.21 -8.66
C GLU A 113 -28.17 -7.07 -9.53
N LYS A 114 -28.90 -6.11 -8.92
CA LYS A 114 -29.30 -4.83 -9.52
C LYS A 114 -28.19 -3.79 -9.37
N THR A 115 -27.43 -3.61 -10.45
CA THR A 115 -26.55 -2.46 -10.75
C THR A 115 -26.73 -1.26 -9.82
N CYS A 116 -25.68 -0.91 -9.07
CA CYS A 116 -25.54 0.44 -8.53
C CYS A 116 -25.71 1.39 -9.72
N GLU A 117 -26.86 2.07 -9.79
CA GLU A 117 -27.43 2.64 -11.02
C GLU A 117 -26.45 3.55 -11.77
N ASP A 118 -25.49 4.12 -11.04
CA ASP A 118 -24.26 4.66 -11.60
C ASP A 118 -23.05 4.20 -10.75
N LYS A 119 -22.11 3.50 -11.37
CA LYS A 119 -20.82 3.09 -10.76
C LYS A 119 -19.97 4.29 -10.36
N ASN A 120 -20.24 5.47 -10.92
CA ASN A 120 -19.59 6.74 -10.60
C ASN A 120 -20.37 7.55 -9.55
N ASP A 121 -21.49 7.02 -9.03
CA ASP A 121 -22.22 7.68 -7.95
C ASP A 121 -21.35 7.73 -6.70
N ARG A 122 -20.91 8.94 -6.37
CA ARG A 122 -20.08 9.25 -5.22
C ARG A 122 -20.78 9.06 -3.88
N ARG A 123 -22.06 8.65 -3.86
CA ARG A 123 -22.72 8.17 -2.64
C ARG A 123 -22.25 6.79 -2.22
N TRP A 124 -21.55 6.05 -3.10
CA TRP A 124 -21.11 4.69 -2.84
C TRP A 124 -19.61 4.52 -3.02
N THR A 125 -19.03 3.67 -2.19
CA THR A 125 -17.77 3.00 -2.48
C THR A 125 -18.07 1.59 -2.95
N VAL A 126 -17.54 1.21 -4.12
CA VAL A 126 -17.91 -0.04 -4.78
C VAL A 126 -16.73 -0.99 -4.75
N VAL A 127 -16.93 -2.20 -4.20
CA VAL A 127 -15.99 -3.30 -4.36
C VAL A 127 -16.44 -4.15 -5.54
N ARG A 128 -15.67 -4.09 -6.63
CA ARG A 128 -15.87 -4.91 -7.81
C ARG A 128 -15.03 -6.17 -7.72
N ILE A 129 -15.67 -7.32 -7.84
CA ILE A 129 -15.02 -8.63 -7.86
C ILE A 129 -15.32 -9.25 -9.22
N SER A 130 -14.30 -9.49 -10.02
CA SER A 130 -14.49 -9.99 -11.38
C SER A 130 -13.53 -11.11 -11.74
N LYS A 131 -14.07 -12.09 -12.44
CA LYS A 131 -13.33 -13.14 -13.16
C LYS A 131 -13.55 -12.90 -14.63
N LYS A 132 -12.46 -12.67 -15.37
CA LYS A 132 -12.54 -12.28 -16.77
C LYS A 132 -13.37 -13.29 -17.57
N ASN A 133 -14.38 -12.79 -18.29
CA ASN A 133 -15.30 -13.55 -19.14
C ASN A 133 -16.26 -14.51 -18.41
N VAL A 134 -16.40 -14.41 -17.08
CA VAL A 134 -17.30 -15.29 -16.34
C VAL A 134 -18.32 -14.50 -15.54
N THR A 135 -17.86 -13.63 -14.64
CA THR A 135 -18.75 -12.94 -13.71
C THR A 135 -18.10 -11.62 -13.27
N GLU A 136 -18.92 -10.57 -13.18
CA GLU A 136 -18.60 -9.33 -12.49
C GLU A 136 -19.66 -9.13 -11.41
N LEU A 137 -19.20 -8.92 -10.17
CA LEU A 137 -20.06 -8.65 -9.02
C LEU A 137 -19.64 -7.31 -8.43
N ASP A 138 -20.62 -6.42 -8.24
CA ASP A 138 -20.42 -5.13 -7.58
C ASP A 138 -21.08 -5.16 -6.21
N ILE A 139 -20.33 -4.74 -5.20
CA ILE A 139 -20.78 -4.68 -3.81
C ILE A 139 -20.65 -3.23 -3.35
N CYS A 140 -21.78 -2.61 -3.02
CA CYS A 140 -21.85 -1.17 -2.77
C CYS A 140 -21.98 -0.86 -1.27
N PHE A 141 -21.06 -0.03 -0.79
CA PHE A 141 -20.98 0.46 0.58
C PHE A 141 -21.40 1.93 0.62
N PRO A 142 -22.45 2.31 1.36
CA PRO A 142 -22.90 3.69 1.42
C PRO A 142 -21.84 4.56 2.10
N ARG A 143 -21.58 5.73 1.53
CA ARG A 143 -20.82 6.78 2.21
C ARG A 143 -21.72 7.49 3.21
N ASN A 144 -21.13 7.99 4.30
CA ASN A 144 -21.89 8.74 5.31
C ASN A 144 -22.27 10.15 4.81
N SER A 145 -23.00 10.92 5.62
CA SER A 145 -23.43 12.29 5.29
C SER A 145 -22.28 13.26 5.01
N SER A 146 -21.09 12.99 5.55
CA SER A 146 -19.85 13.73 5.26
C SER A 146 -19.09 13.19 4.04
N GLY A 147 -19.71 12.28 3.28
CA GLY A 147 -19.13 11.65 2.11
C GLY A 147 -17.98 10.69 2.41
N ARG A 148 -17.81 10.18 3.63
CA ARG A 148 -16.70 9.27 4.00
C ARG A 148 -17.05 7.81 3.75
N ILE A 149 -16.03 7.02 3.45
CA ILE A 149 -16.15 5.55 3.33
C ILE A 149 -16.73 4.91 4.60
N SER A 150 -17.59 3.90 4.40
CA SER A 150 -18.21 3.14 5.48
C SER A 150 -17.18 2.23 6.18
N PRO A 151 -17.17 2.15 7.53
CA PRO A 151 -16.33 1.20 8.27
C PRO A 151 -16.56 -0.27 7.87
N GLU A 152 -17.77 -0.61 7.43
CA GLU A 152 -18.16 -1.96 7.01
C GLU A 152 -17.40 -2.43 5.77
N LEU A 153 -16.89 -1.51 4.93
CA LEU A 153 -15.93 -1.84 3.88
C LEU A 153 -14.71 -2.57 4.45
N PHE A 154 -14.14 -2.09 5.56
CA PHE A 154 -12.95 -2.71 6.16
C PHE A 154 -13.28 -4.03 6.84
N THR A 155 -14.47 -4.14 7.43
CA THR A 155 -14.97 -5.42 7.96
C THR A 155 -15.12 -6.44 6.84
N PHE A 156 -15.65 -6.04 5.68
CA PHE A 156 -15.77 -6.86 4.49
C PHE A 156 -14.42 -7.32 3.94
N LEU A 157 -13.51 -6.37 3.71
CA LEU A 157 -12.16 -6.67 3.19
C LEU A 157 -11.40 -7.63 4.11
N ARG A 158 -11.52 -7.45 5.44
CA ARG A 158 -10.91 -8.35 6.43
C ARG A 158 -11.58 -9.72 6.47
N PHE A 159 -12.91 -9.76 6.36
CA PHE A 159 -13.66 -11.01 6.31
C PHE A 159 -13.21 -11.88 5.13
N LEU A 160 -13.05 -11.26 3.96
CA LEU A 160 -12.56 -11.93 2.77
C LEU A 160 -11.07 -12.28 2.86
N GLY A 161 -10.22 -11.40 3.39
CA GLY A 161 -8.78 -11.66 3.54
C GLY A 161 -8.43 -12.82 4.49
N LYS A 162 -9.37 -13.26 5.33
CA LYS A 162 -9.24 -14.47 6.15
C LYS A 162 -9.58 -15.77 5.41
N ARG A 163 -10.19 -15.68 4.23
CA ARG A 163 -10.72 -16.82 3.47
C ARG A 163 -10.10 -16.93 2.08
N TRP A 164 -9.76 -15.79 1.50
CA TRP A 164 -9.18 -15.70 0.16
C TRP A 164 -7.70 -15.36 0.28
N SER A 165 -6.92 -15.88 -0.65
CA SER A 165 -5.49 -15.58 -0.73
C SER A 165 -5.27 -14.34 -1.59
N TYR A 166 -4.73 -13.27 -1.02
CA TYR A 166 -4.45 -12.03 -1.73
C TYR A 166 -3.02 -11.95 -2.25
N SER A 167 -2.88 -11.39 -3.45
CA SER A 167 -1.60 -11.01 -4.04
C SER A 167 -1.73 -9.66 -4.75
N GLY A 168 -0.64 -8.89 -4.80
CA GLY A 168 -0.63 -7.65 -5.58
C GLY A 168 -0.95 -7.94 -7.04
N ALA A 169 -1.97 -7.29 -7.61
CA ALA A 169 -2.28 -7.45 -9.02
C ALA A 169 -1.17 -6.79 -9.87
N VAL A 170 -0.14 -7.55 -10.25
CA VAL A 170 1.04 -7.02 -10.95
C VAL A 170 0.63 -6.29 -12.23
N GLN A 171 -0.42 -6.74 -12.92
CA GLN A 171 -1.03 -6.05 -14.06
C GLN A 171 -2.52 -6.41 -14.15
N PRO A 172 -3.46 -5.59 -13.64
CA PRO A 172 -4.90 -5.90 -13.67
C PRO A 172 -5.42 -6.17 -15.09
N ALA A 173 -4.92 -5.41 -16.07
CA ALA A 173 -5.25 -5.58 -17.48
C ALA A 173 -4.78 -6.93 -18.07
N ARG A 174 -3.80 -7.60 -17.44
CA ARG A 174 -3.20 -8.85 -17.90
C ARG A 174 -3.52 -10.07 -17.05
N ILE A 175 -4.45 -9.98 -16.10
CA ILE A 175 -4.87 -11.14 -15.30
C ILE A 175 -5.24 -12.35 -16.17
N LYS A 176 -5.81 -12.16 -17.37
CA LYS A 176 -6.03 -13.25 -18.34
C LYS A 176 -4.75 -13.99 -18.71
N ALA A 177 -3.73 -13.23 -19.14
CA ALA A 177 -2.49 -13.81 -19.61
C ALA A 177 -1.77 -14.54 -18.46
N VAL A 178 -1.89 -14.00 -17.24
CA VAL A 178 -1.38 -14.65 -16.03
C VAL A 178 -2.16 -15.94 -15.73
N ASN A 179 -3.49 -15.91 -15.73
CA ASN A 179 -4.32 -17.09 -15.46
C ASN A 179 -4.07 -18.21 -16.46
N VAL A 180 -4.00 -17.88 -17.76
CA VAL A 180 -3.73 -18.85 -18.83
C VAL A 180 -2.31 -19.40 -18.72
N LYS A 181 -1.30 -18.53 -18.57
CA LYS A 181 0.11 -18.96 -18.55
C LYS A 181 0.46 -19.75 -17.28
N ALA A 182 -0.08 -19.36 -16.14
CA ALA A 182 0.21 -19.97 -14.85
C ALA A 182 -0.82 -21.04 -14.44
N GLN A 183 -1.83 -21.32 -15.28
CA GLN A 183 -2.97 -22.20 -14.95
C GLN A 183 -3.59 -21.86 -13.59
N THR A 184 -3.76 -20.57 -13.30
CA THR A 184 -4.31 -20.10 -12.02
C THR A 184 -5.73 -19.59 -12.17
N ASP A 185 -6.57 -19.77 -11.15
CA ASP A 185 -7.92 -19.21 -11.08
C ASP A 185 -7.97 -17.91 -10.27
N ARG A 186 -7.26 -16.87 -10.73
CA ARG A 186 -7.25 -15.59 -10.02
C ARG A 186 -8.40 -14.68 -10.43
N TRP A 187 -9.03 -14.10 -9.43
CA TRP A 187 -10.03 -13.05 -9.54
C TRP A 187 -9.38 -11.68 -9.34
N LEU A 188 -9.99 -10.65 -9.92
CA LEU A 188 -9.63 -9.25 -9.67
C LEU A 188 -10.62 -8.65 -8.68
N MET A 189 -10.11 -8.11 -7.57
CA MET A 189 -10.89 -7.25 -6.68
C MET A 189 -10.41 -5.81 -6.84
N ARG A 190 -11.33 -4.88 -7.05
CA ARG A 190 -11.06 -3.44 -7.17
C ARG A 190 -11.98 -2.65 -6.25
N VAL A 191 -11.44 -1.68 -5.54
CA VAL A 191 -12.23 -0.67 -4.83
C VAL A 191 -12.33 0.57 -5.71
N ILE A 192 -13.55 0.91 -6.11
CA ILE A 192 -13.87 2.02 -7.00
C ILE A 192 -14.44 3.17 -6.15
N ASN A 193 -14.28 4.40 -6.63
CA ASN A 193 -14.61 5.64 -5.92
C ASN A 193 -13.91 5.67 -4.56
N LEU A 194 -12.59 5.48 -4.55
CA LEU A 194 -11.74 5.75 -3.39
C LEU A 194 -10.93 7.01 -3.68
N GLU A 195 -10.94 7.97 -2.76
CA GLU A 195 -10.28 9.26 -2.89
C GLU A 195 -9.19 9.43 -1.82
N ALA A 196 -8.30 10.40 -2.00
CA ALA A 196 -7.25 10.69 -1.03
C ALA A 196 -7.82 11.00 0.37
N ASP A 197 -8.91 11.74 0.44
CA ASP A 197 -9.58 12.08 1.71
C ASP A 197 -10.09 10.85 2.47
N ASP A 198 -10.36 9.73 1.77
CA ASP A 198 -10.73 8.46 2.40
C ASP A 198 -9.53 7.74 3.02
N LEU A 199 -8.33 7.91 2.44
CA LEU A 199 -7.10 7.37 3.01
C LEU A 199 -6.76 8.05 4.34
N LEU A 200 -6.96 9.37 4.42
CA LEU A 200 -6.82 10.11 5.67
C LEU A 200 -7.83 9.64 6.71
N TYR A 201 -9.10 9.49 6.30
CA TYR A 201 -10.14 8.98 7.19
C TYR A 201 -9.81 7.58 7.72
N ALA A 202 -9.34 6.68 6.85
CA ALA A 202 -8.90 5.34 7.25
C ALA A 202 -7.74 5.41 8.25
N ALA A 203 -6.73 6.23 7.96
CA ALA A 203 -5.56 6.45 8.82
C ALA A 203 -5.94 7.01 10.20
N ASP A 204 -6.86 7.98 10.27
CA ASP A 204 -7.36 8.57 11.51
C ASP A 204 -8.09 7.56 12.41
N ARG A 205 -8.72 6.56 11.80
CA ARG A 205 -9.49 5.52 12.50
C ARG A 205 -8.70 4.24 12.73
N GLY A 206 -7.44 4.18 12.31
CA GLY A 206 -6.63 2.97 12.38
C GLY A 206 -7.14 1.83 11.49
N PHE A 207 -7.91 2.15 10.45
CA PHE A 207 -8.36 1.16 9.47
C PHE A 207 -7.25 0.88 8.47
N LEU A 208 -6.94 -0.41 8.29
CA LEU A 208 -5.94 -0.87 7.33
C LEU A 208 -6.61 -1.55 6.14
N PHE A 209 -6.13 -1.21 4.95
CA PHE A 209 -6.46 -1.93 3.74
C PHE A 209 -5.68 -3.24 3.65
N PRO A 210 -6.19 -4.27 2.95
CA PRO A 210 -5.41 -5.47 2.66
C PRO A 210 -4.09 -5.13 1.99
N ARG A 211 -3.05 -5.89 2.34
CA ARG A 211 -1.72 -5.70 1.75
C ARG A 211 -1.76 -5.78 0.22
N GLY A 212 -1.12 -4.81 -0.44
CA GLY A 212 -1.03 -4.75 -1.89
C GLY A 212 -2.29 -4.28 -2.63
N LEU A 213 -3.36 -3.91 -1.90
CA LEU A 213 -4.55 -3.30 -2.50
C LEU A 213 -4.21 -1.92 -3.08
N LEU A 214 -3.61 -1.05 -2.28
CA LEU A 214 -3.29 0.31 -2.69
C LEU A 214 -1.94 0.36 -3.40
N LYS A 215 -1.91 0.99 -4.57
CA LYS A 215 -0.70 1.21 -5.37
C LYS A 215 -0.57 2.67 -5.72
N PHE A 216 0.45 3.33 -5.18
CA PHE A 216 0.66 4.75 -5.36
C PHE A 216 1.59 5.02 -6.54
N ASN A 217 1.32 6.10 -7.27
CA ASN A 217 2.25 6.65 -8.24
C ASN A 217 3.02 7.81 -7.60
N TYR A 218 4.20 7.49 -7.08
CA TYR A 218 5.13 8.43 -6.43
C TYR A 218 6.13 9.08 -7.42
N GLY A 219 5.95 8.88 -8.73
CA GLY A 219 6.86 9.40 -9.75
C GLY A 219 8.22 8.70 -9.73
N HIS A 220 9.30 9.46 -9.55
CA HIS A 220 10.67 8.92 -9.51
C HIS A 220 10.98 8.37 -8.12
N ARG A 221 10.93 7.04 -7.95
CA ARG A 221 11.36 6.38 -6.71
C ARG A 221 12.87 6.25 -6.68
N LEU A 222 13.50 6.72 -5.61
CA LEU A 222 14.90 6.41 -5.32
C LEU A 222 14.97 5.04 -4.65
N ILE A 223 15.92 4.22 -5.08
CA ILE A 223 16.06 2.83 -4.68
C ILE A 223 17.55 2.53 -4.49
N GLY A 224 17.90 1.56 -3.64
CA GLY A 224 19.30 1.16 -3.41
C GLY A 224 20.14 2.31 -2.88
N ILE A 225 19.74 2.91 -1.76
CA ILE A 225 20.53 3.88 -1.00
C ILE A 225 21.40 3.21 0.07
N ASP A 226 21.06 1.98 0.48
CA ASP A 226 21.73 1.18 1.51
C ASP A 226 22.14 2.00 2.74
N TYR A 227 21.17 2.66 3.36
CA TYR A 227 21.42 3.54 4.49
C TYR A 227 21.84 2.71 5.72
N PRO A 228 22.99 2.96 6.36
CA PRO A 228 23.46 2.16 7.49
C PRO A 228 22.54 2.24 8.71
N ILE A 229 22.17 1.09 9.26
CA ILE A 229 21.29 1.00 10.43
C ILE A 229 21.98 1.54 11.69
N ASP A 230 23.29 1.37 11.81
CA ASP A 230 24.03 1.85 12.98
C ASP A 230 23.92 3.37 13.14
N ILE A 231 24.01 4.12 12.03
CA ILE A 231 23.77 5.58 12.01
C ILE A 231 22.33 5.92 12.47
N LEU A 232 21.33 5.09 12.14
CA LEU A 232 19.95 5.30 12.61
C LEU A 232 19.81 5.06 14.11
N LYS A 233 20.63 4.17 14.69
CA LYS A 233 20.63 3.83 16.12
C LYS A 233 21.52 4.72 16.96
N GLU A 234 22.49 5.41 16.35
CA GLU A 234 23.36 6.34 17.06
C GLU A 234 22.56 7.46 17.75
N PRO A 235 22.96 7.89 18.96
CA PRO A 235 22.33 8.98 19.70
C PRO A 235 22.75 10.36 19.15
N VAL A 236 22.92 10.49 17.84
CA VAL A 236 23.23 11.75 17.17
C VAL A 236 21.95 12.52 16.83
N PRO A 237 22.01 13.87 16.82
CA PRO A 237 20.89 14.71 16.42
C PRO A 237 20.31 14.35 15.04
N LEU A 238 18.98 14.52 14.88
CA LEU A 238 18.27 14.16 13.66
C LEU A 238 18.83 14.84 12.40
N ASN A 239 19.21 16.12 12.50
CA ASN A 239 19.81 16.88 11.41
C ASN A 239 21.15 16.29 10.93
N HIS A 240 21.93 15.64 11.80
CA HIS A 240 23.16 14.96 11.40
C HIS A 240 22.85 13.70 10.58
N LYS A 241 21.81 12.95 10.96
CA LYS A 241 21.34 11.77 10.19
C LYS A 241 20.82 12.19 8.82
N GLU A 242 20.10 13.31 8.75
CA GLU A 242 19.62 13.89 7.49
C GLU A 242 20.77 14.38 6.61
N GLN A 243 21.76 15.07 7.19
CA GLN A 243 22.95 15.49 6.45
C GLN A 243 23.69 14.29 5.87
N PHE A 244 23.90 13.24 6.67
CA PHE A 244 24.51 11.99 6.21
C PHE A 244 23.73 11.35 5.04
N LEU A 245 22.39 11.36 5.09
CA LEU A 245 21.55 10.87 3.98
C LEU A 245 21.81 11.65 2.69
N HIS A 246 21.88 12.98 2.78
CA HIS A 246 22.14 13.82 1.63
C HIS A 246 23.56 13.63 1.07
N ASP A 247 24.56 13.54 1.94
CA ASP A 247 25.95 13.31 1.53
C ASP A 247 26.12 11.94 0.88
N LEU A 248 25.52 10.89 1.45
CA LEU A 248 25.51 9.55 0.87
C LEU A 248 24.92 9.54 -0.55
N VAL A 249 23.78 10.20 -0.74
CA VAL A 249 23.11 10.26 -2.05
C VAL A 249 23.91 11.10 -3.04
N ASN A 250 24.43 12.26 -2.62
CA ASN A 250 25.27 13.10 -3.47
C ASN A 250 26.55 12.38 -3.89
N MET A 251 27.19 11.65 -2.97
CA MET A 251 28.37 10.84 -3.27
C MET A 251 28.06 9.78 -4.34
N ARG A 252 26.94 9.07 -4.24
CA ARG A 252 26.52 8.07 -5.25
C ARG A 252 26.16 8.69 -6.60
N LEU A 253 25.55 9.87 -6.61
CA LEU A 253 25.26 10.59 -7.85
C LEU A 253 26.56 11.09 -8.51
N ASN A 254 27.51 11.59 -7.72
CA ASN A 254 28.78 12.12 -8.22
C ASN A 254 29.77 11.02 -8.64
N SER A 255 29.64 9.81 -8.09
CA SER A 255 30.47 8.67 -8.49
C SER A 255 30.06 8.09 -9.85
N GLY A 256 28.93 8.50 -10.41
CA GLY A 256 28.40 7.98 -11.68
C GLY A 256 27.77 6.59 -11.59
N PHE A 257 27.72 5.98 -10.40
CA PHE A 257 27.11 4.67 -10.17
C PHE A 257 25.61 4.80 -9.87
N TYR A 258 24.86 5.38 -10.80
CA TYR A 258 23.40 5.42 -10.74
C TYR A 258 22.78 5.25 -12.12
N ASP A 259 21.65 4.55 -12.17
CA ASP A 259 20.84 4.42 -13.37
C ASP A 259 19.55 5.21 -13.20
N TYR A 260 19.21 5.99 -14.23
CA TYR A 260 17.89 6.62 -14.34
C TYR A 260 17.05 5.85 -15.36
N ILE A 261 16.01 5.17 -14.87
CA ILE A 261 15.17 4.33 -15.73
C ILE A 261 13.79 4.94 -15.87
N LYS A 262 13.45 5.33 -17.10
CA LYS A 262 12.16 5.99 -17.45
C LYS A 262 11.04 4.98 -17.72
N SER A 263 11.38 3.76 -18.13
CA SER A 263 10.46 2.67 -18.44
C SER A 263 10.18 1.81 -17.20
N GLY A 264 9.06 1.07 -17.19
CA GLY A 264 8.76 0.14 -16.09
C GLY A 264 9.81 -0.97 -16.00
N VAL A 265 10.47 -1.07 -14.86
CA VAL A 265 11.52 -2.06 -14.58
C VAL A 265 10.99 -3.14 -13.64
N TYR A 266 11.39 -4.38 -13.89
CA TYR A 266 11.26 -5.46 -12.92
C TYR A 266 12.57 -5.59 -12.15
N LEU A 267 12.52 -5.25 -10.87
CA LEU A 267 13.61 -5.55 -9.95
C LEU A 267 13.25 -6.85 -9.25
N LEU A 268 14.01 -7.91 -9.55
CA LEU A 268 13.85 -9.21 -8.92
C LEU A 268 14.68 -9.21 -7.64
N ASN A 269 14.14 -9.77 -6.55
CA ASN A 269 14.78 -9.83 -5.22
C ASN A 269 15.01 -8.43 -4.62
N TYR A 270 13.92 -7.64 -4.52
CA TYR A 270 13.89 -6.28 -3.99
C TYR A 270 13.11 -6.15 -2.69
#